data_AF-A0A940L5A1-F1
#
_entry.id   AF-A0A940L5A1-F1
#
_cell.length_a   1.000
_cell.length_b   1.000
_cell.length_c   1.000
_cell.angle_alpha   90.00
_cell.angle_beta   90.00
_cell.angle_gamma   90.00
#
_symmetry.space_group_name_H-M   'P 1'
#
loop_
_entity.id
_entity.type
_entity.pdbx_description
1 polymer ?
#
loop_
_entity_poly.entity_id
_entity_poly.type
_entity_poly.pdbx_seq_one_letter_code
_entity_poly.pdbx_strand_id
1 'polypeptide(L)'
;MALSVLSQAGALNPGSDLWVVPQLGKSQWAAKLDWYLNFQLCKSSRHVSPQVPVYLNEVIKEAELEKFYRPVVKTAPLMIASEPLLPNKWVVVVPWDENLNSWTEAISQ
;
A
#
# COMPACT_ATOMS: atom_id res chain seq x y z
N MET A 1 17.32 -11.96 -7.21
CA MET A 1 17.41 -10.78 -6.32
C MET A 1 18.72 -10.85 -5.55
N ALA A 2 19.48 -9.76 -5.48
CA ALA A 2 20.59 -9.65 -4.55
C ALA A 2 20.06 -9.13 -3.21
N LEU A 3 20.20 -9.91 -2.13
CA LEU A 3 19.84 -9.49 -0.79
C LEU A 3 21.02 -8.72 -0.18
N SER A 4 20.90 -7.41 -0.05
CA SER A 4 21.85 -6.58 0.67
C SER A 4 21.29 -6.24 2.06
N VAL A 5 21.97 -6.66 3.11
CA VAL A 5 21.61 -6.23 4.47
C VAL A 5 22.12 -4.81 4.68
N LEU A 6 21.18 -3.86 4.84
CA LEU A 6 21.50 -2.46 5.10
C LEU A 6 21.50 -2.20 6.61
N SER A 7 22.39 -1.31 7.06
CA SER A 7 22.31 -0.77 8.41
C SER A 7 21.06 0.09 8.56
N GLN A 8 20.58 0.32 9.80
CA GLN A 8 19.42 1.19 10.02
C GLN A 8 19.61 2.57 9.39
N ALA A 9 20.81 3.15 9.44
CA ALA A 9 21.09 4.45 8.86
C ALA A 9 21.00 4.48 7.32
N GLY A 10 21.23 3.34 6.65
CA GLY A 10 21.23 3.24 5.19
C GLY A 10 19.94 2.67 4.59
N ALA A 11 19.00 2.21 5.40
CA ALA A 11 17.81 1.47 4.94
C ALA A 11 16.88 2.31 4.03
N LEU A 12 16.87 3.63 4.20
CA LEU A 12 16.04 4.58 3.45
C LEU A 12 16.89 5.62 2.71
N ASN A 13 18.03 5.20 2.18
CA ASN A 13 18.87 6.10 1.40
C ASN A 13 18.19 6.54 0.10
N PRO A 14 18.45 7.78 -0.36
CA PRO A 14 18.04 8.22 -1.68
C PRO A 14 18.67 7.32 -2.75
N GLY A 15 17.89 7.00 -3.80
CA GLY A 15 18.36 6.21 -4.95
C GLY A 15 17.40 5.08 -5.37
N SER A 16 16.48 4.69 -4.48
CA SER A 16 15.42 3.73 -4.79
C SER A 16 14.09 4.44 -5.01
N ASP A 17 13.48 4.28 -6.17
CA ASP A 17 12.18 4.86 -6.50
C ASP A 17 11.04 4.29 -5.64
N LEU A 18 11.17 3.03 -5.20
CA LEU A 18 10.16 2.29 -4.48
C LEU A 18 10.70 1.80 -3.13
N TRP A 19 9.97 2.08 -2.06
CA TRP A 19 10.23 1.53 -0.73
C TRP A 19 9.09 0.60 -0.33
N VAL A 20 9.45 -0.63 0.06
CA VAL A 20 8.47 -1.61 0.54
C VAL A 20 8.61 -1.79 2.04
N VAL A 21 7.50 -1.66 2.76
CA VAL A 21 7.47 -1.80 4.22
C VAL A 21 6.31 -2.69 4.69
N PRO A 22 6.45 -3.35 5.87
CA PRO A 22 5.34 -4.04 6.51
C PRO A 22 4.22 -3.09 6.92
N GLN A 23 3.04 -3.65 7.18
CA GLN A 23 1.89 -2.94 7.74
C GLN A 23 2.18 -2.23 9.07
N LEU A 24 1.43 -1.15 9.34
CA LEU A 24 1.51 -0.39 10.60
C LEU A 24 1.33 -1.31 11.81
N GLY A 25 2.10 -1.06 12.87
CA GLY A 25 2.14 -1.87 14.09
C GLY A 25 3.09 -3.08 14.03
N LYS A 26 3.46 -3.55 12.83
CA LYS A 26 4.48 -4.60 12.65
C LYS A 26 5.87 -4.05 12.30
N SER A 27 5.97 -2.77 11.92
CA SER A 27 7.24 -2.11 11.59
C SER A 27 7.37 -0.70 12.19
N GLN A 28 8.50 -0.43 12.84
CA GLN A 28 8.86 0.91 13.31
C GLN A 28 9.16 1.87 12.14
N TRP A 29 9.67 1.34 11.02
CA TRP A 29 9.90 2.11 9.81
C TRP A 29 8.59 2.60 9.20
N ALA A 30 7.56 1.74 9.18
CA ALA A 30 6.24 2.13 8.69
C ALA A 30 5.65 3.29 9.51
N ALA A 31 5.80 3.27 10.84
CA ALA A 31 5.32 4.36 11.69
C ALA A 31 6.08 5.69 11.45
N LYS A 32 7.40 5.63 11.26
CA LYS A 32 8.22 6.80 10.92
C LYS A 32 7.85 7.38 9.55
N LEU A 33 7.72 6.52 8.54
CA LEU A 33 7.31 6.92 7.20
C LEU A 33 5.91 7.53 7.20
N ASP A 34 4.98 6.98 7.98
CA ASP A 34 3.63 7.51 8.09
C ASP A 34 3.62 8.95 8.63
N TRP A 35 4.47 9.25 9.62
CA TRP A 35 4.64 10.61 10.12
C TRP A 35 5.10 11.58 9.01
N TYR A 36 6.14 11.21 8.26
CA TYR A 36 6.65 12.02 7.15
C TYR A 36 5.63 12.16 5.99
N LEU A 37 4.79 11.15 5.79
CA LEU A 37 3.70 11.15 4.82
C LEU A 37 2.41 11.77 5.36
N ASN A 38 2.47 12.61 6.41
CA ASN A 38 1.29 13.28 6.97
C ASN A 38 0.13 12.31 7.35
N PHE A 39 0.50 11.16 7.88
CA PHE A 39 -0.38 10.06 8.29
C PHE A 39 -1.19 9.43 7.15
N GLN A 40 -0.72 9.52 5.91
CA GLN A 40 -1.42 8.95 4.76
C GLN A 40 -1.54 7.42 4.80
N LEU A 41 -0.57 6.69 5.36
CA LEU A 41 -0.64 5.23 5.49
C LEU A 41 -1.76 4.85 6.46
N CYS A 42 -1.85 5.52 7.60
CA CYS A 42 -2.84 5.24 8.63
C CYS A 42 -4.27 5.69 8.26
N LYS A 43 -4.40 6.75 7.45
CA LYS A 43 -5.70 7.18 6.90
C LYS A 43 -6.17 6.19 5.83
N SER A 44 -5.28 5.80 4.93
CA SER A 44 -5.61 4.92 3.81
C SER A 44 -5.90 3.49 4.26
N SER A 45 -5.20 2.97 5.27
CA SER A 45 -5.44 1.61 5.80
C SER A 45 -6.83 1.43 6.41
N ARG A 46 -7.46 2.52 6.84
CA ARG A 46 -8.82 2.54 7.41
C ARG A 46 -9.89 2.90 6.37
N HIS A 47 -9.50 3.12 5.12
CA HIS A 47 -10.44 3.45 4.07
C HIS A 47 -11.33 2.24 3.79
N VAL A 48 -12.65 2.44 3.91
CA VAL A 48 -13.67 1.47 3.52
C VAL A 48 -14.33 2.01 2.27
N SER A 49 -14.23 1.27 1.16
CA SER A 49 -14.91 1.65 -0.07
C SER A 49 -16.42 1.73 0.18
N PRO A 50 -17.06 2.86 -0.19
CA PRO A 50 -18.50 2.98 -0.02
C PRO A 50 -19.24 1.93 -0.84
N GLN A 51 -20.33 1.41 -0.30
CA GLN A 51 -21.22 0.54 -1.06
C GLN A 51 -21.97 1.38 -2.09
N VAL A 52 -22.13 0.85 -3.30
CA VAL A 52 -22.89 1.52 -4.37
C VAL A 52 -24.37 1.62 -3.94
N PRO A 53 -24.95 2.83 -3.90
CA PRO A 53 -26.37 3.01 -3.60
C PRO A 53 -27.28 2.16 -4.49
N VAL A 54 -28.39 1.67 -3.93
CA VAL A 54 -29.35 0.80 -4.63
C VAL A 54 -29.84 1.43 -5.94
N TYR A 55 -30.19 2.72 -5.90
CA TYR A 55 -30.62 3.49 -7.06
C TYR A 55 -29.62 3.45 -8.23
N LEU A 56 -28.31 3.57 -7.94
CA LEU A 56 -27.29 3.52 -8.98
C LEU A 56 -27.19 2.11 -9.60
N ASN A 57 -27.40 1.06 -8.82
CA ASN A 57 -27.44 -0.31 -9.35
C ASN A 57 -28.66 -0.54 -10.27
N GLU A 58 -29.79 0.11 -9.98
CA GLU A 58 -31.00 0.07 -10.83
C GLU A 58 -30.74 0.79 -12.16
N VAL A 59 -30.18 2.00 -12.12
CA VAL A 59 -29.83 2.77 -13.33
C VAL A 59 -28.82 2.02 -14.19
N ILE A 60 -27.79 1.39 -13.60
CA ILE A 60 -26.82 0.56 -14.33
C ILE A 60 -27.52 -0.61 -15.05
N LYS A 61 -28.48 -1.24 -14.37
CA LYS A 61 -29.24 -2.37 -14.93
C LYS A 61 -30.16 -1.93 -16.07
N GLU A 62 -30.83 -0.79 -15.92
CA GLU A 62 -31.70 -0.21 -16.96
C GLU A 62 -30.92 0.26 -18.19
N ALA A 63 -29.73 0.83 -17.98
CA ALA A 63 -28.87 1.32 -19.05
C ALA A 63 -28.05 0.21 -19.75
N GLU A 64 -28.26 -1.06 -19.38
CA GLU A 64 -27.48 -2.22 -19.87
C GLU A 64 -25.95 -2.02 -19.76
N LEU A 65 -25.52 -1.24 -18.76
CA LEU A 65 -24.11 -0.95 -18.55
C LEU A 65 -23.44 -2.10 -17.80
N GLU A 66 -22.22 -2.42 -18.19
CA GLU A 66 -21.38 -3.33 -17.43
C GLU A 66 -21.10 -2.74 -16.03
N LYS A 67 -21.11 -3.58 -15.00
CA LYS A 67 -20.82 -3.14 -13.63
C LYS A 67 -19.39 -2.61 -13.56
N PHE A 68 -19.24 -1.32 -13.30
CA PHE A 68 -17.95 -0.64 -13.11
C PHE A 68 -17.30 -0.92 -11.74
N TYR A 69 -17.56 -2.08 -11.13
CA TYR A 69 -17.01 -2.39 -9.82
C TYR A 69 -15.80 -3.31 -9.93
N ARG A 70 -14.63 -2.79 -9.54
CA ARG A 70 -13.46 -3.63 -9.23
C ARG A 70 -13.47 -3.93 -7.73
N PRO A 71 -13.75 -5.17 -7.30
CA PRO A 71 -13.58 -5.53 -5.90
C PRO A 71 -12.12 -5.30 -5.51
N VAL A 72 -11.89 -4.37 -4.58
CA VAL A 72 -10.57 -4.21 -3.98
C VAL A 72 -10.39 -5.35 -3.00
N VAL A 73 -9.42 -6.22 -3.29
CA VAL A 73 -9.08 -7.32 -2.39
C VAL A 73 -8.56 -6.71 -1.09
N LYS A 74 -9.13 -7.09 0.06
CA LYS A 74 -8.70 -6.55 1.38
C LYS A 74 -7.22 -6.80 1.69
N THR A 75 -6.62 -7.80 1.06
CA THR A 75 -5.21 -8.18 1.21
C THR A 75 -4.30 -7.55 0.15
N ALA A 76 -4.83 -6.67 -0.71
CA ALA A 76 -4.02 -5.99 -1.71
C ALA A 76 -3.00 -5.06 -1.02
N PRO A 77 -1.77 -4.95 -1.55
CA PRO A 77 -0.80 -3.98 -1.08
C PRO A 77 -1.34 -2.54 -1.19
N LEU A 78 -1.00 -1.71 -0.21
CA LEU A 78 -1.34 -0.29 -0.22
C LEU A 78 -0.16 0.51 -0.77
N MET A 79 -0.36 1.27 -1.84
CA MET A 79 0.67 2.13 -2.43
C MET A 79 0.34 3.61 -2.18
N ILE A 80 1.33 4.37 -1.76
CA ILE A 80 1.23 5.82 -1.52
C ILE A 80 2.32 6.55 -2.30
N ALA A 81 1.91 7.60 -3.03
CA ALA A 81 2.83 8.54 -3.63
C ALA A 81 3.58 9.30 -2.54
N SER A 82 4.90 9.20 -2.54
CA SER A 82 5.74 9.81 -1.51
C SER A 82 6.48 11.06 -1.96
N GLU A 83 6.58 11.31 -3.25
CA GLU A 83 7.10 12.57 -3.78
C GLU A 83 6.11 13.73 -3.48
N PRO A 84 6.60 14.90 -3.01
CA PRO A 84 7.99 15.30 -2.76
C PRO A 84 8.46 15.13 -1.29
N LEU A 85 7.69 14.44 -0.44
CA LEU A 85 7.89 14.39 1.01
C LEU A 85 9.05 13.47 1.43
N LEU A 86 9.35 12.46 0.63
CA LEU A 86 10.43 11.49 0.87
C LEU A 86 11.32 11.38 -0.38
N PRO A 87 12.59 10.94 -0.24
CA PRO A 87 13.52 10.78 -1.35
C PRO A 87 13.27 9.50 -2.19
N ASN A 88 12.01 9.18 -2.44
CA ASN A 88 11.52 8.08 -3.27
C ASN A 88 10.15 8.44 -3.88
N LYS A 89 9.77 7.79 -4.98
CA LYS A 89 8.50 8.02 -5.67
C LYS A 89 7.31 7.39 -4.95
N TRP A 90 7.49 6.17 -4.44
CA TRP A 90 6.40 5.36 -3.90
C TRP A 90 6.79 4.62 -2.64
N VAL A 91 5.88 4.61 -1.66
CA VAL A 91 5.92 3.69 -0.52
C VAL A 91 4.81 2.66 -0.68
N VAL A 92 5.17 1.38 -0.66
CA VAL A 92 4.24 0.26 -0.72
C VAL A 92 4.23 -0.48 0.61
N VAL A 93 3.03 -0.73 1.12
CA VAL A 93 2.77 -1.50 2.32
C VAL A 93 2.30 -2.88 1.92
N VAL A 94 3.09 -3.90 2.25
CA VAL A 94 2.75 -5.31 2.03
C VAL A 94 2.45 -5.96 3.38
N PRO A 95 1.33 -6.66 3.53
CA PRO A 95 1.01 -7.37 4.77
C PRO A 95 2.14 -8.33 5.20
N TRP A 96 2.48 -8.33 6.48
CA TRP A 96 3.54 -9.18 7.03
C TRP A 96 2.94 -10.34 7.82
N ASP A 97 3.27 -11.56 7.42
CA ASP A 97 2.79 -12.84 7.96
C ASP A 97 3.84 -13.55 8.83
N GLU A 98 4.87 -12.83 9.30
CA GLU A 98 5.96 -13.37 10.13
C GLU A 98 6.90 -14.35 9.41
N ASN A 99 6.75 -14.51 8.10
CA ASN A 99 7.61 -15.33 7.27
C ASN A 99 8.28 -14.49 6.18
N LEU A 100 9.61 -14.44 6.20
CA LEU A 100 10.38 -13.63 5.26
C LEU A 100 10.30 -14.14 3.82
N ASN A 101 10.20 -15.46 3.64
CA ASN A 101 10.19 -16.06 2.30
C ASN A 101 8.89 -15.73 1.59
N SER A 102 7.74 -15.96 2.24
CA SER A 102 6.43 -15.60 1.66
C SER A 102 6.30 -14.10 1.42
N TRP A 103 6.84 -13.27 2.30
CA TRP A 103 6.79 -11.83 2.13
C TRP A 103 7.65 -11.33 0.97
N THR A 104 8.87 -11.87 0.82
CA THR A 104 9.74 -11.51 -0.32
C THR A 104 9.21 -12.03 -1.64
N GLU A 105 8.58 -13.22 -1.66
CA GLU A 105 7.85 -13.73 -2.82
C GLU A 105 6.74 -12.76 -3.24
N ALA A 106 5.94 -12.27 -2.29
CA ALA A 106 4.86 -11.30 -2.55
C ALA A 106 5.35 -9.96 -3.13
N ILE A 107 6.61 -9.60 -2.91
CA ILE A 107 7.23 -8.39 -3.48
C ILE A 107 7.79 -8.63 -4.89
N SER A 108 8.16 -9.87 -5.19
CA SER A 108 8.83 -10.24 -6.45
C SER A 108 7.89 -10.61 -7.60
N GLN A 109 6.59 -10.78 -7.32
CA GLN A 109 5.55 -11.04 -8.32
C GLN A 109 5.27 -9.81 -9.20
#